data_AF-A0A093ZL36-F1
#
_entry.id   AF-A0A093ZL36-F1
#
_cell.length_a   1.000
_cell.length_b   1.000
_cell.length_c   1.000
_cell.angle_alpha   90.00
_cell.angle_beta   90.00
_cell.angle_gamma   90.00
#
_symmetry.space_group_name_H-M   'P 1'
#
loop_
_entity.id
_entity.type
_entity.pdbx_description
1 polymer ?
#
loop_
_entity_poly.entity_id
_entity_poly.type
_entity_poly.pdbx_seq_one_letter_code
_entity_poly.pdbx_strand_id
1 'polypeptide(L)'
;MPRPVPTGVAELKLSSLCEPLNPDTMSTPRFFSQPLKYLHWAAIQKPAIFYSIIVGSMGPVLVLTVPPIRHRLGDGPRPPIPSTYPIPSGPRKQLSGYDD
;
A
#
# COMPACT_ATOMS: atom_id res chain seq x y z
N MET A 1 57.46 -31.83 -46.34
CA MET A 1 56.03 -32.13 -46.12
C MET A 1 55.45 -31.08 -45.16
N PRO A 2 54.45 -30.27 -45.56
CA PRO A 2 53.74 -29.39 -44.63
C PRO A 2 52.75 -30.21 -43.80
N ARG A 3 52.66 -29.94 -42.49
CA ARG A 3 51.66 -30.57 -41.60
C ARG A 3 50.28 -29.90 -41.79
N PRO A 4 49.17 -30.64 -41.78
CA PRO A 4 47.83 -30.06 -41.87
C PRO A 4 47.51 -29.28 -40.59
N VAL A 5 47.07 -28.03 -40.77
CA VAL A 5 46.49 -27.19 -39.71
C VAL A 5 45.05 -27.66 -39.47
N PRO A 6 44.63 -27.99 -38.24
CA PRO A 6 43.24 -28.34 -37.96
C PRO A 6 42.36 -27.09 -37.98
N THR A 7 41.75 -26.82 -39.14
CA THR A 7 40.74 -25.77 -39.29
C THR A 7 39.38 -26.33 -38.86
N GLY A 8 38.78 -25.77 -37.80
CA GLY A 8 37.31 -25.70 -37.72
C GLY A 8 36.54 -26.62 -36.75
N VAL A 9 37.07 -26.95 -35.57
CA VAL A 9 36.25 -27.62 -34.52
C VAL A 9 36.35 -27.02 -33.11
N ALA A 10 37.32 -26.14 -32.84
CA ALA A 10 37.48 -25.53 -31.51
C ALA A 10 36.61 -24.29 -31.27
N GLU A 11 36.17 -23.60 -32.32
CA GLU A 11 35.43 -22.32 -32.22
C GLU A 11 33.99 -22.47 -31.73
N LEU A 12 33.31 -23.59 -32.03
CA LEU A 12 31.89 -23.77 -31.69
C LEU A 12 31.65 -24.10 -30.20
N LYS A 13 32.70 -24.31 -29.40
CA LYS A 13 32.58 -24.56 -27.95
C LYS A 13 32.89 -23.32 -27.09
N LEU A 14 33.50 -22.28 -27.66
CA LEU A 14 33.78 -21.04 -26.93
C LEU A 14 32.58 -20.07 -26.91
N SER A 15 31.70 -20.12 -27.92
CA SER A 15 30.53 -19.24 -28.01
C SER A 15 29.43 -19.54 -26.98
N SER A 16 29.48 -20.69 -26.30
CA SER A 16 28.52 -21.04 -25.22
C SER A 16 28.98 -20.59 -23.83
N LEU A 17 30.23 -20.13 -23.67
CA LEU A 17 30.77 -19.72 -22.36
C LEU A 17 30.72 -18.20 -22.13
N CYS A 18 30.24 -17.45 -23.12
CA CYS A 18 30.13 -16.01 -23.08
C CYS A 18 28.69 -15.59 -23.44
N GLU A 19 27.72 -16.08 -22.68
CA GLU A 19 26.51 -15.27 -22.49
C GLU A 19 26.96 -14.08 -21.63
N PRO A 20 26.95 -12.83 -22.13
CA PRO A 20 27.33 -11.69 -21.31
C PRO A 20 26.43 -11.69 -20.09
N LEU A 21 27.03 -11.67 -18.89
CA LEU A 21 26.37 -11.46 -17.61
C LEU A 21 25.38 -10.31 -17.77
N ASN A 22 24.10 -10.65 -17.96
CA ASN A 22 23.04 -9.66 -17.96
C ASN A 22 23.13 -8.98 -16.59
N PRO A 23 23.38 -7.66 -16.48
CA PRO A 23 23.44 -6.98 -15.19
C PRO A 23 22.12 -7.07 -14.42
N ASP A 24 21.05 -7.57 -15.06
CA ASP A 24 19.79 -7.93 -14.41
C ASP A 24 19.85 -9.26 -13.63
N THR A 25 21.01 -9.91 -13.51
CA THR A 25 21.25 -11.07 -12.63
C THR A 25 21.29 -10.68 -11.14
N MET A 26 20.78 -9.51 -10.78
CA MET A 26 20.22 -9.31 -9.44
C MET A 26 18.83 -9.98 -9.43
N SER A 27 18.81 -11.30 -9.22
CA SER A 27 17.57 -12.10 -9.18
C SER A 27 16.51 -11.37 -8.37
N THR A 28 15.38 -11.02 -8.99
CA THR A 28 14.29 -10.35 -8.27
C THR A 28 13.85 -11.24 -7.10
N PRO A 29 13.95 -10.78 -5.84
CA PRO A 29 13.61 -11.61 -4.69
C PRO A 29 12.15 -12.04 -4.79
N ARG A 30 11.86 -13.33 -4.62
CA ARG A 30 10.47 -13.81 -4.64
C ARG A 30 9.76 -13.41 -3.35
N PHE A 31 8.57 -12.83 -3.48
CA PHE A 31 7.75 -12.40 -2.33
C PHE A 31 7.52 -13.52 -1.31
N PHE A 32 7.13 -14.71 -1.76
CA PHE A 32 6.80 -15.84 -0.87
C PHE A 32 8.03 -16.58 -0.31
N SER A 33 9.23 -16.34 -0.85
CA SER A 33 10.45 -16.99 -0.36
C SER A 33 11.27 -16.07 0.54
N GLN A 34 11.27 -14.76 0.26
CA GLN A 34 12.10 -13.77 0.95
C GLN A 34 11.35 -12.42 1.06
N PRO A 35 10.28 -12.34 1.87
CA PRO A 35 9.40 -11.17 1.88
C PRO A 35 10.12 -9.88 2.31
N LEU A 36 10.97 -9.93 3.34
CA LEU A 36 11.71 -8.74 3.81
C LEU A 36 12.70 -8.20 2.77
N LYS A 37 13.39 -9.09 2.06
CA LYS A 37 14.30 -8.70 0.97
C LYS A 37 13.53 -8.15 -0.23
N TYR A 38 12.34 -8.69 -0.52
CA TYR A 38 11.47 -8.16 -1.56
C TYR A 38 10.96 -6.75 -1.24
N LEU A 39 10.54 -6.49 0.00
CA LEU A 39 10.10 -5.15 0.41
C LEU A 39 11.23 -4.11 0.27
N HIS A 40 12.45 -4.44 0.72
CA HIS A 40 13.61 -3.57 0.55
C HIS A 40 13.91 -3.30 -0.93
N TRP A 41 13.96 -4.35 -1.75
CA TRP A 41 14.19 -4.23 -3.19
C TRP A 41 13.10 -3.40 -3.88
N ALA A 42 11.82 -3.64 -3.54
CA ALA A 42 10.68 -2.92 -4.10
C ALA A 42 10.69 -1.43 -3.73
N ALA A 43 11.12 -1.07 -2.52
CA ALA A 43 11.25 0.31 -2.08
C ALA A 43 12.27 1.10 -2.91
N ILE A 44 13.40 0.48 -3.30
CA ILE A 44 14.48 1.13 -4.05
C ILE A 44 14.22 1.12 -5.56
N GLN A 45 13.81 -0.03 -6.11
CA GLN A 45 13.69 -0.22 -7.57
C GLN A 45 12.35 0.27 -8.13
N LYS A 46 11.27 0.21 -7.33
CA LYS A 46 9.91 0.58 -7.76
C LYS A 46 9.22 1.47 -6.73
N PRO A 47 9.78 2.64 -6.40
CA PRO A 47 9.30 3.48 -5.30
C PRO A 47 7.83 3.91 -5.48
N ALA A 48 7.41 4.28 -6.68
CA ALA A 48 6.04 4.74 -6.93
C ALA A 48 4.98 3.69 -6.55
N ILE A 49 5.19 2.42 -6.93
CA ILE A 49 4.25 1.33 -6.64
C ILE A 49 4.31 0.96 -5.15
N PHE A 50 5.51 0.89 -4.58
CA PHE A 50 5.69 0.51 -3.19
C PHE A 50 5.02 1.50 -2.23
N TYR A 51 5.32 2.79 -2.37
CA TYR A 51 4.79 3.82 -1.47
C TYR A 51 3.31 4.12 -1.71
N SER A 52 2.79 3.98 -2.93
CA SER A 52 1.35 4.16 -3.18
C SER A 52 0.50 3.12 -2.44
N ILE A 53 0.94 1.87 -2.39
CA ILE A 53 0.25 0.82 -1.62
C ILE A 53 0.32 1.13 -0.12
N ILE A 54 1.47 1.55 0.40
CA ILE A 54 1.62 1.89 1.83
C ILE A 54 0.71 3.05 2.19
N VAL A 55 0.81 4.18 1.49
CA VAL A 55 0.00 5.38 1.77
C VAL A 55 -1.49 5.10 1.56
N GLY A 56 -1.85 4.36 0.51
CA GLY A 56 -3.24 3.94 0.28
C GLY A 56 -3.78 3.04 1.39
N SER A 57 -2.98 2.10 1.89
CA SER A 57 -3.36 1.19 2.97
C SER A 57 -3.42 1.86 4.35
N MET A 58 -2.64 2.94 4.56
CA MET A 58 -2.67 3.70 5.82
C MET A 58 -4.04 4.32 6.10
N GLY A 59 -4.80 4.72 5.08
CA GLY A 59 -6.14 5.30 5.26
C GLY A 59 -7.11 4.36 6.00
N PRO A 60 -7.41 3.17 5.45
CA PRO A 60 -8.25 2.17 6.12
C PRO A 60 -7.73 1.76 7.50
N VAL A 61 -6.40 1.60 7.66
CA VAL A 61 -5.79 1.27 8.96
C VAL A 61 -6.08 2.35 9.99
N LEU A 62 -5.93 3.63 9.64
CA LEU A 62 -6.22 4.74 10.54
C LEU A 62 -7.70 4.83 10.89
N VAL A 63 -8.61 4.62 9.93
CA VAL A 63 -10.06 4.61 10.19
C VAL A 63 -10.45 3.53 11.21
N LEU A 64 -9.78 2.38 11.21
CA LEU A 64 -10.08 1.31 12.16
C LEU A 64 -9.38 1.48 13.51
N THR A 65 -8.17 2.04 13.52
CA THR A 65 -7.34 2.12 14.73
C THR A 65 -7.53 3.42 15.52
N VAL A 66 -7.77 4.54 14.85
CA VAL A 66 -7.82 5.87 15.49
C VAL A 66 -9.09 6.09 16.32
N PRO A 67 -10.32 5.74 15.87
CA PRO A 67 -11.53 5.96 16.67
C PRO A 67 -11.53 5.31 18.06
N PRO A 68 -11.14 4.02 18.23
CA PRO A 68 -11.12 3.42 19.57
C PRO A 68 -10.05 4.04 20.46
N ILE A 69 -8.91 4.47 19.89
CA ILE A 69 -7.88 5.20 20.64
C ILE A 69 -8.42 6.55 21.11
N ARG A 70 -9.04 7.33 20.23
CA ARG A 70 -9.65 8.63 20.57
C ARG A 70 -10.70 8.52 21.66
N HIS A 71 -11.57 7.50 21.58
CA HIS A 71 -12.58 7.26 22.62
C HIS A 71 -11.96 6.93 23.98
N ARG A 72 -10.82 6.23 24.02
CA ARG A 72 -10.09 5.94 25.27
C ARG A 72 -9.39 7.17 25.85
N LEU A 73 -9.02 8.14 25.01
CA LEU A 73 -8.41 9.40 25.43
C LEU A 73 -9.45 10.46 25.90
N GLY A 74 -10.73 10.11 25.93
CA GLY A 74 -11.80 10.99 26.41
C GLY A 74 -12.50 11.82 25.32
N ASP A 75 -12.16 11.60 24.05
CA ASP A 75 -12.87 12.21 22.92
C ASP A 75 -14.10 11.35 22.58
N GLY A 76 -15.20 11.62 23.29
CA GLY A 76 -16.47 10.92 23.14
C GLY A 76 -17.27 11.32 21.89
N PRO A 77 -18.38 10.61 21.59
CA PRO A 77 -19.25 10.97 20.48
C PRO A 77 -19.87 12.34 20.71
N ARG A 78 -19.74 13.22 19.71
CA ARG A 78 -20.36 14.55 19.75
C ARG A 78 -21.88 14.41 19.62
N PRO A 79 -22.68 15.21 20.35
CA PRO A 79 -24.12 15.19 20.19
C PRO A 79 -24.50 15.59 18.74
N PRO A 80 -25.54 14.96 18.15
CA PRO A 80 -25.98 15.30 16.81
C PRO A 80 -26.55 16.71 16.77
N ILE A 81 -26.20 17.46 15.73
CA ILE A 81 -26.76 18.79 15.47
C ILE A 81 -28.22 18.60 15.04
N PRO A 82 -29.19 19.34 15.60
CA PRO A 82 -30.57 19.26 15.15
C PRO A 82 -30.69 19.76 13.71
N SER A 83 -31.24 18.94 12.84
CA SER A 83 -31.51 19.29 11.42
C SER A 83 -32.80 20.09 11.24
N THR A 84 -33.64 20.17 12.29
CA THR A 84 -34.95 20.81 12.25
C THR A 84 -35.21 21.45 13.61
N TYR A 85 -36.13 22.42 13.64
CA TYR A 85 -36.60 22.99 14.89
C TYR A 85 -37.01 21.87 15.87
N PRO A 86 -36.50 21.85 17.11
CA PRO A 86 -36.81 20.82 18.08
C PRO A 86 -38.27 20.95 18.52
N ILE A 87 -39.15 20.19 17.89
CA ILE A 87 -40.57 20.11 18.27
C ILE A 87 -40.66 19.20 19.51
N PRO A 88 -41.19 19.69 20.64
CA PRO A 88 -41.40 18.84 21.81
C PRO A 88 -42.44 17.76 21.50
N SER A 89 -42.17 16.51 21.87
CA SER A 89 -43.03 15.35 21.61
C SER A 89 -44.30 15.29 22.50
N GLY A 90 -44.72 16.41 23.08
CA GLY A 90 -45.79 16.48 24.06
C GLY A 90 -47.14 16.97 23.49
N PRO A 91 -48.26 16.70 24.17
CA PRO A 91 -49.54 17.32 23.86
C PRO A 91 -49.46 18.85 23.96
N ARG A 92 -50.24 19.56 23.14
CA ARG A 92 -50.29 21.01 23.17
C ARG A 92 -50.79 21.51 24.53
N LYS A 93 -50.06 22.45 25.13
CA LYS A 93 -50.49 23.15 26.36
C LYS A 93 -51.33 24.37 25.96
N GLN A 94 -52.48 24.56 26.61
CA GLN A 94 -53.26 25.80 26.50
C GLN A 94 -52.44 26.93 27.16
N LEU A 95 -52.14 27.98 26.40
CA LEU A 95 -51.40 29.16 26.84
C LEU A 95 -52.40 30.32 27.01
N SER A 96 -52.18 31.21 27.98
CA SER A 96 -53.01 32.41 28.19
C SER A 96 -52.12 33.65 28.38
N GLY A 97 -52.61 34.84 28.04
CA GLY A 97 -51.96 36.11 28.38
C GLY A 97 -51.35 36.90 27.21
N TYR A 98 -51.57 36.45 25.98
CA TYR A 98 -51.34 37.16 24.71
C TYR A 98 -52.63 37.19 23.87
N ASP A 99 -53.77 37.05 24.55
CA ASP A 99 -55.09 37.25 23.97
C ASP A 99 -55.29 38.77 23.79
N ASP A 100 -55.91 39.21 22.69
CA ASP A 100 -56.01 40.63 22.27
C ASP A 100 -56.48 41.60 23.38
#